data_AF-A0A2S7TYS5-F1
#
_entry.id   AF-A0A2S7TYS5-F1
#
_cell.length_a   1.000
_cell.length_b   1.000
_cell.length_c   1.000
_cell.angle_alpha   90.00
_cell.angle_beta   90.00
_cell.angle_gamma   90.00
#
_symmetry.space_group_name_H-M   'P 1'
#
loop_
_entity.id
_entity.type
_entity.pdbx_description
1 polymer ?
#
loop_
_entity_poly.entity_id
_entity_poly.type
_entity_poly.pdbx_seq_one_letter_code
_entity_poly.pdbx_strand_id
1 'polypeptide(L)'
;MSVHVKYGPIDITLEKDSEGFAFSCPLCHSMFFSTGDQASCSNVVQDHLQQFHRISLPAATISEDNIETPQVPLRKSLKLK
;
A
#
# COMPACT_ATOMS: atom_id res chain seq x y z
N MET A 1 -0.72 -13.61 8.65
CA MET A 1 -1.67 -12.48 8.47
C MET A 1 -1.15 -11.67 7.31
N SER A 2 -2.01 -11.28 6.37
CA SER A 2 -1.60 -10.57 5.16
C SER A 2 -2.33 -9.23 5.11
N VAL A 3 -1.62 -8.16 4.78
CA VAL A 3 -2.18 -6.81 4.70
C VAL A 3 -2.02 -6.28 3.28
N HIS A 4 -3.10 -5.76 2.70
CA HIS A 4 -3.05 -5.16 1.37
C HIS A 4 -2.85 -3.65 1.51
N VAL A 5 -1.79 -3.15 0.87
CA VAL A 5 -1.49 -1.73 0.81
C VAL A 5 -1.62 -1.28 -0.64
N LYS A 6 -2.56 -0.38 -0.89
CA LYS A 6 -2.80 0.21 -2.20
C LYS A 6 -2.18 1.59 -2.30
N TYR A 7 -1.33 1.78 -3.30
CA TYR A 7 -0.80 3.06 -3.72
C TYR A 7 -1.36 3.41 -5.10
N GLY A 8 -2.55 4.02 -5.13
CA GLY A 8 -3.25 4.30 -6.38
C GLY A 8 -3.57 3.01 -7.15
N PRO A 9 -3.04 2.81 -8.38
CA PRO A 9 -3.27 1.60 -9.17
C PRO A 9 -2.42 0.40 -8.74
N ILE A 10 -1.49 0.57 -7.79
CA ILE A 10 -0.54 -0.47 -7.38
C ILE A 10 -1.06 -1.12 -6.10
N ASP A 11 -1.32 -2.42 -6.15
CA ASP A 11 -1.67 -3.24 -4.99
C ASP A 11 -0.44 -4.03 -4.55
N ILE A 12 -0.09 -3.93 -3.27
CA ILE A 12 1.04 -4.65 -2.67
C ILE A 12 0.54 -5.42 -1.47
N THR A 13 0.81 -6.73 -1.48
CA THR A 13 0.51 -7.61 -0.36
C THR A 13 1.73 -7.67 0.56
N LEU A 14 1.54 -7.24 1.81
CA LEU A 14 2.49 -7.41 2.90
C LEU A 14 2.16 -8.69 3.65
N GLU A 15 3.05 -9.66 3.60
CA GLU A 15 2.92 -10.92 4.35
C GLU A 15 3.66 -10.80 5.67
N LYS A 16 2.94 -10.95 6.79
CA LYS A 16 3.54 -10.96 8.13
C LYS A 16 4.25 -12.29 8.37
N ASP A 17 5.53 -12.20 8.66
CA ASP A 17 6.36 -13.31 9.14
C ASP A 17 6.64 -13.18 10.66
N SER A 18 7.43 -14.09 11.22
CA SER A 18 7.74 -14.16 12.66
C SER A 18 8.51 -12.94 13.17
N GLU A 19 9.28 -12.29 12.31
CA GLU A 19 10.19 -11.18 12.65
C GLU A 19 9.84 -9.85 11.95
N GLY A 20 8.85 -9.83 11.06
CA GLY A 20 8.53 -8.62 10.28
C GLY A 20 7.51 -8.84 9.17
N PHE A 21 7.66 -8.09 8.08
CA PHE A 21 6.79 -8.15 6.91
C PHE A 21 7.61 -8.31 5.63
N ALA A 22 7.20 -9.26 4.79
CA ALA A 22 7.71 -9.45 3.44
C ALA A 22 6.73 -8.86 2.42
N PHE A 23 7.22 -8.39 1.28
CA PHE A 23 6.37 -8.01 0.15
C PHE A 23 7.06 -8.26 -1.18
N SER A 24 6.26 -8.46 -2.22
CA SER A 24 6.75 -8.53 -3.60
C SER A 24 6.32 -7.29 -4.36
N CYS A 25 7.27 -6.61 -5.00
CA CYS A 25 6.95 -5.44 -5.82
C CYS A 25 6.37 -5.89 -7.17
N PRO A 26 5.14 -5.48 -7.53
CA PRO A 26 4.50 -5.93 -8.79
C PRO A 26 5.13 -5.33 -10.05
N LEU A 27 6.01 -4.33 -9.91
CA LEU A 27 6.65 -3.65 -11.04
C LEU A 27 7.98 -4.26 -11.45
N CYS A 28 8.78 -4.72 -10.47
CA CYS A 28 10.07 -5.36 -10.71
C CYS A 28 10.10 -6.85 -10.35
N HIS A 29 9.02 -7.38 -9.75
CA HIS A 29 8.92 -8.76 -9.27
C HIS A 29 10.01 -9.14 -8.24
N SER A 30 10.68 -8.14 -7.66
CA SER A 30 11.65 -8.33 -6.58
C SER A 30 10.93 -8.51 -5.24
N MET A 31 11.45 -9.43 -4.44
CA MET A 31 10.99 -9.68 -3.08
C MET A 31 11.81 -8.85 -2.09
N PHE A 32 11.12 -8.21 -1.14
CA PHE A 32 11.70 -7.39 -0.10
C PHE A 32 11.22 -7.87 1.27
N PHE A 33 12.09 -7.72 2.26
CA PHE A 33 11.79 -8.04 3.65
C PHE A 33 12.15 -6.87 4.53
N SER A 34 11.25 -6.52 5.46
CA SER A 34 11.46 -5.45 6.43
C SER A 34 11.15 -5.99 7.83
N THR A 35 12.15 -5.90 8.71
CA THR A 35 12.01 -6.22 10.14
C THR A 35 11.31 -5.06 10.85
N GLY A 36 10.21 -5.35 11.56
CA GLY A 36 9.46 -4.34 12.32
C GLY A 36 7.97 -4.29 11.98
N ASP A 37 7.34 -3.16 12.29
CA ASP A 37 5.89 -2.97 12.13
C ASP A 37 5.48 -2.72 10.67
N GLN A 38 4.20 -2.91 10.39
CA GLN A 38 3.60 -2.69 9.07
C GLN A 38 3.89 -1.29 8.51
N ALA A 39 3.85 -0.26 9.36
CA ALA A 39 4.14 1.12 8.94
C ALA A 39 5.58 1.28 8.41
N SER A 40 6.54 0.61 9.04
CA SER A 40 7.94 0.58 8.59
C SER A 40 8.06 -0.12 7.24
N CYS A 41 7.34 -1.23 7.05
CA CYS A 41 7.32 -1.93 5.76
C CYS A 41 6.68 -1.07 4.65
N SER A 42 5.56 -0.41 4.93
CA SER A 42 4.91 0.54 4.00
C SER A 42 5.84 1.70 3.60
N ASN A 43 6.69 2.19 4.51
CA ASN A 43 7.68 3.21 4.19
C ASN A 43 8.75 2.67 3.22
N VAL A 44 9.22 1.44 3.43
CA VAL A 44 10.19 0.78 2.52
C VAL A 44 9.58 0.57 1.14
N VAL A 45 8.31 0.14 1.06
CA VAL A 45 7.57 0.02 -0.20
C VAL A 45 7.50 1.37 -0.92
N GLN A 46 7.12 2.43 -0.19
CA GLN A 46 6.99 3.76 -0.76
C GLN A 46 8.33 4.29 -1.27
N ASP A 47 9.39 4.16 -0.47
CA ASP A 47 10.75 4.56 -0.86
C ASP A 47 11.22 3.79 -2.10
N HIS A 48 11.01 2.47 -2.15
CA HIS A 48 11.37 1.66 -3.30
C HIS A 48 10.65 2.11 -4.58
N LEU A 49 9.33 2.30 -4.52
CA LEU A 49 8.53 2.75 -5.66
C LEU A 49 8.90 4.17 -6.12
N GLN A 50 9.21 5.07 -5.20
CA GLN A 50 9.63 6.44 -5.52
C GLN A 50 11.04 6.48 -6.11
N GLN A 51 12.00 5.75 -5.53
CA GLN A 51 13.40 5.79 -5.96
C GLN A 51 13.65 4.97 -7.23
N PHE A 52 13.15 3.73 -7.30
CA PHE A 52 13.47 2.80 -8.38
C PHE A 52 12.50 2.89 -9.54
N HIS A 53 11.23 3.18 -9.27
CA HIS A 53 10.20 3.27 -10.32
C HIS A 53 9.81 4.71 -10.67
N ARG A 54 10.36 5.72 -9.97
CA ARG A 54 10.05 7.15 -10.15
C ARG A 54 8.55 7.45 -10.11
N ILE A 55 7.80 6.66 -9.35
CA ILE A 55 6.36 6.84 -9.20
C ILE A 55 6.11 7.80 -8.05
N SER A 56 5.45 8.92 -8.36
CA SER A 56 4.87 9.77 -7.32
C SER A 56 3.62 9.08 -6.79
N LEU A 57 3.76 8.44 -5.63
CA LEU A 57 2.65 7.69 -5.03
C LEU A 57 1.66 8.66 -4.35
N PRO A 58 0.34 8.49 -4.59
CA PRO A 58 -0.67 9.12 -3.75
C PRO A 58 -0.68 8.50 -2.35
N ALA A 59 -1.41 9.10 -1.42
CA ALA A 59 -1.55 8.57 -0.05
C ALA A 59 -1.94 7.08 -0.06
N ALA A 60 -1.20 6.27 0.72
CA ALA A 60 -1.44 4.83 0.82
C ALA A 60 -2.80 4.56 1.46
N THR A 61 -3.60 3.67 0.85
CA THR A 61 -4.80 3.12 1.47
C THR A 61 -4.48 1.73 2.00
N ILE A 62 -4.59 1.55 3.31
CA ILE A 62 -4.32 0.27 3.96
C ILE A 62 -5.66 -0.46 4.13
N SER A 63 -5.75 -1.69 3.61
CA SER A 63 -6.87 -2.59 3.83
C SER A 63 -6.35 -3.84 4.53
N GLU A 64 -6.67 -3.94 5.81
CA GLU A 64 -6.52 -5.18 6.57
C GLU A 64 -7.74 -6.06 6.30
N ASP A 65 -7.54 -7.38 6.21
CA ASP A 65 -8.56 -8.40 5.90
C ASP A 65 -9.66 -8.53 7.00
N ASN A 66 -9.86 -7.52 7.85
CA ASN A 66 -10.80 -7.54 8.96
C ASN A 66 -11.47 -6.21 9.33
N ILE A 67 -11.43 -5.18 8.47
CA ILE A 67 -12.14 -3.92 8.76
C ILE A 67 -12.95 -3.48 7.53
N GLU A 68 -14.27 -3.59 7.69
CA GLU A 68 -15.31 -3.01 6.84
C GLU A 68 -14.97 -1.53 6.56
N THR A 69 -14.59 -1.21 5.34
CA THR A 69 -14.25 0.17 4.93
C THR A 69 -15.45 1.09 5.15
N PRO A 70 -15.32 2.23 5.86
CA PRO A 70 -16.37 3.24 5.85
C PRO A 70 -16.52 3.78 4.42
N GLN A 71 -17.69 3.56 3.82
CA GLN A 71 -18.06 4.11 2.53
C GLN A 71 -17.93 5.63 2.59
N VAL A 72 -16.89 6.18 1.95
CA VAL A 72 -16.81 7.62 1.72
C VAL A 72 -17.84 7.94 0.63
N PRO A 73 -18.92 8.70 0.90
CA PRO A 73 -19.84 9.07 -0.15
C PRO A 73 -19.10 10.01 -1.11
N LEU A 74 -18.84 9.53 -2.33
CA LEU A 74 -18.49 10.35 -3.50
C LEU A 74 -19.54 11.45 -3.63
N ARG A 75 -19.26 12.64 -3.11
CA ARG A 75 -20.10 13.83 -3.33
C ARG A 75 -20.01 14.16 -4.81
N LYS A 76 -21.06 13.78 -5.53
CA LYS A 76 -21.35 14.17 -6.91
C LYS A 76 -21.01 15.64 -7.13
N SER A 77 -20.14 15.89 -8.10
CA SER A 77 -19.92 17.22 -8.68
C SER A 77 -21.17 17.74 -9.40
N LEU A 78 -21.15 19.04 -9.70
CA LEU A 78 -22.06 19.87 -10.50
C LEU A 78 -23.30 20.47 -9.81
N LYS A 79 -23.26 21.81 -9.68
CA LYS A 79 -24.09 22.70 -10.50
C LYS A 79 -23.35 24.01 -10.75
N LEU A 80 -22.95 24.24 -12.01
CA LEU A 80 -22.72 25.58 -12.53
C LEU A 80 -24.09 26.28 -12.61
N LYS A 81 -24.18 27.53 -12.16
CA LYS A 81 -25.20 28.48 -12.57
C LYS A 81 -24.54 29.84 -12.75
#